data_AF-A0A7X0X563-F1
#
_entry.id   AF-A0A7X0X563-F1
#
_cell.length_a   1.000
_cell.length_b   1.000
_cell.length_c   1.000
_cell.angle_alpha   90.00
_cell.angle_beta   90.00
_cell.angle_gamma   90.00
#
_symmetry.space_group_name_H-M   'P 1'
#
loop_
_entity.id
_entity.type
_entity.pdbx_description
1 polymer ?
#
loop_
_entity_poly.entity_id
_entity_poly.type
_entity_poly.pdbx_seq_one_letter_code
_entity_poly.pdbx_strand_id
1 'polypeptide(L)'
;MTNYHILLYAESGGVKILFNDYNKENITFEELKTAILRRLGNVDSVNRINRDKVKVKQIITNSTSIQEMTEKINFETELHLDVREV
;
A
#
# COMPACT_ATOMS: atom_id res chain seq x y z
N MET A 1 11.41 -7.52 14.34
CA MET A 1 9.93 -7.42 14.30
C MET A 1 9.60 -6.03 14.77
N THR A 2 8.64 -5.37 14.12
CA THR A 2 8.44 -3.93 14.24
C THR A 2 6.94 -3.63 14.19
N ASN A 3 6.52 -2.52 14.79
CA ASN A 3 5.15 -2.05 14.69
C ASN A 3 5.05 -1.02 13.57
N TYR A 4 4.00 -1.09 12.77
CA TYR A 4 3.79 -0.19 11.65
C TYR A 4 2.38 0.39 11.67
N HIS A 5 2.28 1.68 11.35
CA HIS A 5 1.07 2.34 10.90
C HIS A 5 1.09 2.42 9.38
N ILE A 6 -0.03 2.04 8.73
CA ILE A 6 -0.13 1.93 7.28
C ILE A 6 -1.33 2.73 6.78
N LEU A 7 -1.09 3.56 5.77
CA LEU A 7 -2.11 4.28 5.01
C LEU A 7 -2.05 3.87 3.53
N LEU A 8 -3.21 3.54 2.96
CA LEU A 8 -3.39 3.36 1.52
C LEU A 8 -4.45 4.33 1.03
N TYR A 9 -4.10 5.18 0.08
CA TYR A 9 -4.99 6.22 -0.44
C TYR A 9 -4.73 6.52 -1.92
N ALA A 10 -5.59 7.31 -2.54
CA ALA A 10 -5.36 7.94 -3.83
C ALA A 10 -5.64 9.44 -3.73
N GLU A 11 -5.12 10.22 -4.66
CA GLU A 11 -5.48 11.63 -4.82
C GLU A 11 -6.26 11.83 -6.11
N SER A 12 -7.43 12.46 -6.02
CA SER A 12 -8.26 12.77 -7.18
C SER A 12 -8.79 14.20 -7.07
N GLY A 13 -8.43 15.06 -8.02
CA GLY A 13 -8.85 16.46 -8.03
C GLY A 13 -8.42 17.25 -6.79
N GLY A 14 -7.28 16.89 -6.19
CA GLY A 14 -6.77 17.50 -4.95
C GLY A 14 -7.41 16.98 -3.66
N VAL A 15 -8.27 15.96 -3.75
CA VAL A 15 -8.90 15.31 -2.60
C VAL A 15 -8.24 13.97 -2.32
N LYS A 16 -7.84 13.76 -1.07
CA LYS A 16 -7.33 12.47 -0.58
C LYS A 16 -8.50 11.50 -0.36
N ILE A 17 -8.50 10.39 -1.09
CA ILE A 17 -9.45 9.30 -0.94
C ILE A 17 -8.75 8.18 -0.17
N LEU A 18 -9.06 8.06 1.12
CA LEU A 18 -8.48 7.06 2.02
C LEU A 18 -9.16 5.70 1.84
N PHE A 19 -8.38 4.65 1.60
CA PHE A 19 -8.89 3.28 1.44
C PHE A 19 -8.63 2.43 2.68
N ASN A 20 -7.45 2.56 3.28
CA ASN A 20 -7.08 1.82 4.49
C ASN A 20 -6.26 2.71 5.41
N ASP A 21 -6.52 2.55 6.71
CA ASP A 21 -5.79 3.16 7.81
C ASP A 21 -5.78 2.14 8.96
N TYR A 22 -4.61 1.58 9.27
CA TYR A 22 -4.50 0.51 10.27
C TYR A 22 -3.09 0.34 10.83
N ASN A 23 -3.02 -0.30 11.98
CA ASN A 23 -1.76 -0.71 12.61
C ASN A 23 -1.49 -2.21 12.45
N LYS A 24 -0.21 -2.57 12.46
CA LYS A 24 0.29 -3.94 12.60
C LYS A 24 1.41 -3.98 13.61
N GLU A 25 1.25 -4.82 14.61
CA GLU A 25 2.21 -4.96 15.71
C GLU A 25 3.04 -6.23 15.55
N ASN A 26 4.30 -6.16 16.00
CA ASN A 26 5.24 -7.27 16.05
C ASN A 26 5.26 -8.11 14.76
N ILE A 27 5.49 -7.46 13.62
CA ILE A 27 5.41 -8.08 12.30
C ILE A 27 6.76 -8.06 11.56
N THR A 28 6.99 -9.04 10.70
CA THR A 28 8.10 -9.06 9.73
C THR A 28 7.72 -8.31 8.45
N PHE A 29 8.70 -8.01 7.60
CA PHE A 29 8.42 -7.35 6.32
C PHE A 29 7.57 -8.21 5.37
N GLU A 30 7.80 -9.53 5.31
CA GLU A 30 7.00 -10.44 4.49
C GLU A 30 5.53 -10.53 4.93
N GLU A 31 5.31 -10.56 6.25
CA GLU A 31 3.96 -10.53 6.82
C GLU A 31 3.28 -9.17 6.58
N LEU A 32 4.03 -8.06 6.63
CA LEU A 32 3.55 -6.73 6.28
C LEU A 32 3.08 -6.68 4.82
N LYS A 33 3.88 -7.19 3.88
CA LYS A 33 3.50 -7.31 2.46
C LYS A 33 2.18 -8.06 2.30
N THR A 34 2.06 -9.20 2.97
CA THR A 34 0.84 -10.02 2.97
C THR A 34 -0.36 -9.25 3.52
N ALA A 35 -0.17 -8.50 4.61
CA ALA A 35 -1.23 -7.69 5.22
C ALA A 35 -1.72 -6.55 4.31
N ILE A 36 -0.82 -5.91 3.57
CA ILE A 36 -1.15 -4.86 2.60
C ILE A 36 -1.87 -5.45 1.39
N LEU A 37 -1.37 -6.56 0.83
CA LEU A 37 -1.98 -7.24 -0.32
C LEU A 37 -3.42 -7.66 -0.06
N ARG A 38 -3.71 -8.20 1.12
CA ARG A 38 -5.07 -8.61 1.51
C ARG A 38 -6.04 -7.44 1.49
N ARG A 39 -5.61 -6.28 1.99
CA ARG A 39 -6.44 -5.06 2.05
C ARG A 39 -6.58 -4.37 0.69
N LEU A 40 -5.52 -4.35 -0.10
CA LEU A 40 -5.55 -3.87 -1.48
C LEU A 40 -6.58 -4.64 -2.33
N GLY A 41 -6.73 -5.94 -2.07
CA GLY A 41 -7.77 -6.78 -2.69
C GLY A 41 -9.20 -6.34 -2.36
N ASN A 42 -9.42 -5.71 -1.21
CA ASN A 42 -10.74 -5.29 -0.72
C ASN A 42 -11.12 -3.86 -1.11
N VAL A 43 -10.22 -3.09 -1.72
CA VAL A 43 -10.54 -1.72 -2.16
C VAL A 43 -11.56 -1.80 -3.30
N ASP A 44 -12.69 -1.11 -3.20
CA ASP A 44 -13.72 -1.15 -4.24
C ASP A 44 -13.20 -0.61 -5.59
N SER A 45 -13.63 -1.27 -6.66
CA SER A 45 -13.00 -1.14 -7.98
C SER A 45 -13.64 -0.03 -8.79
N VAL A 46 -13.05 1.17 -8.77
CA VAL A 46 -13.27 2.15 -9.85
C VAL A 46 -12.24 1.85 -10.95
N ASN A 47 -12.64 1.83 -12.23
CA ASN A 47 -11.84 1.25 -13.34
C ASN A 47 -10.34 1.65 -13.38
N ARG A 48 -9.99 2.89 -13.00
CA ARG A 48 -8.58 3.35 -12.91
C ARG A 48 -7.80 2.67 -11.79
N ILE A 49 -8.37 2.63 -10.58
CA ILE A 49 -7.78 1.97 -9.41
C ILE A 49 -7.52 0.49 -9.70
N ASN A 50 -8.39 -0.16 -10.47
CA ASN A 50 -8.22 -1.57 -10.81
C ASN A 50 -6.99 -1.87 -11.69
N ARG A 51 -6.62 -0.95 -12.59
CA ARG A 51 -5.40 -1.08 -13.40
C ARG A 51 -4.16 -1.03 -12.50
N ASP A 52 -4.15 -0.10 -11.57
CA ASP A 52 -3.01 0.12 -10.69
C ASP A 52 -2.88 -0.95 -9.61
N LYS A 53 -3.98 -1.56 -9.16
CA LYS A 53 -3.92 -2.72 -8.24
C LYS A 53 -3.02 -3.84 -8.73
N VAL A 54 -3.02 -4.16 -10.03
CA VAL A 54 -2.16 -5.22 -10.57
C VAL A 54 -0.69 -4.84 -10.44
N LYS A 55 -0.36 -3.59 -10.79
CA LYS A 55 1.00 -3.06 -10.69
C LYS A 55 1.47 -2.95 -9.24
N VAL A 56 0.64 -2.41 -8.35
CA VAL A 56 0.92 -2.35 -6.90
C VAL A 56 1.15 -3.76 -6.34
N LYS A 57 0.35 -4.76 -6.71
CA LYS A 57 0.57 -6.15 -6.28
C LYS A 57 1.94 -6.68 -6.70
N GLN A 58 2.38 -6.38 -7.93
CA GLN A 58 3.70 -6.78 -8.42
C GLN A 58 4.82 -6.06 -7.68
N ILE A 59 4.69 -4.75 -7.46
CA ILE A 59 5.67 -3.96 -6.69
C ILE A 59 5.80 -4.53 -5.28
N ILE A 60 4.69 -4.73 -4.56
CA ILE A 60 4.72 -5.27 -3.19
C ILE A 60 5.42 -6.63 -3.19
N THR A 61 5.00 -7.56 -4.07
CA THR A 61 5.57 -8.92 -4.13
C THR A 61 7.09 -8.91 -4.33
N ASN A 62 7.59 -8.03 -5.20
CA ASN A 62 9.00 -8.02 -5.61
C ASN A 62 9.89 -7.10 -4.76
N SER A 63 9.31 -6.29 -3.88
CA SER A 63 10.08 -5.34 -3.07
C SER A 63 10.93 -6.04 -2.01
N THR A 64 12.13 -5.51 -1.80
CA THR A 64 13.10 -6.02 -0.82
C THR A 64 13.16 -5.18 0.46
N SER A 65 12.58 -3.98 0.44
CA SER A 65 12.47 -3.09 1.60
C SER A 65 11.17 -2.29 1.58
N ILE A 66 10.79 -1.74 2.73
CA ILE A 66 9.62 -0.85 2.85
C ILE A 66 9.83 0.42 2.02
N GLN A 67 11.01 1.02 2.08
CA GLN A 67 11.34 2.23 1.34
C GLN A 67 11.15 2.03 -0.17
N GLU A 68 11.79 1.00 -0.75
CA GLU A 68 11.66 0.65 -2.16
C GLU A 68 10.18 0.45 -2.55
N MET A 69 9.43 -0.28 -1.72
CA MET A 69 8.01 -0.56 -1.95
C MET A 69 7.18 0.72 -1.99
N THR A 70 7.34 1.61 -1.00
CA THR A 70 6.60 2.87 -0.92
C THR A 70 6.96 3.82 -2.06
N GLU A 71 8.25 3.96 -2.37
CA GLU A 71 8.73 4.84 -3.44
C GLU A 71 8.18 4.40 -4.80
N LYS A 72 8.29 3.10 -5.13
CA LYS A 72 7.78 2.57 -6.39
C LYS A 72 6.28 2.73 -6.51
N ILE A 73 5.50 2.41 -5.47
CA ILE A 73 4.03 2.58 -5.52
C ILE A 73 3.68 4.05 -5.76
N ASN A 74 4.28 4.96 -4.99
CA ASN A 74 3.96 6.39 -5.03
C ASN A 74 4.41 7.07 -6.34
N PHE A 75 5.45 6.56 -6.99
CA PHE A 75 5.95 7.10 -8.26
C PHE A 75 5.28 6.48 -9.49
N GLU A 76 4.95 5.19 -9.41
CA GLU A 76 4.58 4.40 -10.59
C GLU A 76 3.07 4.18 -10.75
N THR A 77 2.26 4.63 -9.80
CA THR A 77 0.80 4.41 -9.75
C THR A 77 0.06 5.63 -9.20
N GLU A 78 -1.26 5.72 -9.43
CA GLU A 78 -2.14 6.73 -8.80
C GLU A 78 -2.47 6.40 -7.33
N LEU A 79 -1.96 5.27 -6.82
CA LEU A 79 -2.10 4.86 -5.42
C LEU A 79 -0.89 5.32 -4.62
N HIS A 80 -1.15 5.67 -3.37
CA HIS A 80 -0.14 6.04 -2.40
C HIS A 80 -0.16 5.11 -1.21
N LEU A 81 1.04 4.64 -0.84
CA LEU A 81 1.30 3.83 0.33
C LEU A 81 2.25 4.59 1.26
N ASP A 82 1.79 4.85 2.48
CA ASP A 82 2.60 5.36 3.58
C ASP A 82 2.70 4.29 4.66
N VAL A 83 3.93 4.02 5.13
CA VAL A 83 4.24 3.01 6.14
C VAL A 83 5.22 3.64 7.12
N ARG A 84 4.79 3.78 8.37
CA ARG A 84 5.58 4.43 9.43
C ARG A 84 5.78 3.48 10.59
N GLU A 85 7.00 3.39 11.09
CA GLU A 85 7.31 2.67 12.32
C GLU A 85 6.73 3.41 13.54
N VAL A 86 6.19 2.67 14.52
CA VAL A 86 5.49 3.19 15.71
C VAL A 86 6.09 2.66 16.99
#